data_AF-X1KP14-F1
#
_entry.id   AF-X1KP14-F1
#
_cell.length_a   1.000
_cell.length_b   1.000
_cell.length_c   1.000
_cell.angle_alpha   90.00
_cell.angle_beta   90.00
_cell.angle_gamma   90.00
#
_symmetry.space_group_name_H-M   'P 1'
#
loop_
_entity.id
_entity.type
_entity.pdbx_description
1 polymer ?
#
loop_
_entity_poly.entity_id
_entity_poly.type
_entity_poly.pdbx_seq_one_letter_code
_entity_poly.pdbx_strand_id
1 'polypeptide(L)'
;RPSDDPSAGYRVLGLDSQVRSLENYMNNLSEVTDTLEFSLTVIGDMTSAFLKVKRDLTQIAGGIYGQDARERAAEEVNEILEQIVFLANSKHMNQYLFGGSDTTSAPYVVERTDGEITRVTYQGSDESLNIEVAAGVQSSAFNIGDDIFRSNDRSTPGFLGDTGAEAGTGTSSINGYVWLEITEPVAGTYRLSIDGGSSYVDVAVPPGSDNTMVTHADTGKVLYVDT
;
A
#
# COMPACT_ATOMS: atom_id res chain seq x y z
N ARG A 1 32.34 40.80 -41.31
CA ARG A 1 32.72 40.19 -42.60
C ARG A 1 33.28 38.80 -42.28
N PRO A 2 32.61 37.72 -42.68
CA PRO A 2 32.95 36.35 -42.30
C PRO A 2 33.97 35.70 -43.28
N SER A 3 35.03 36.43 -43.66
CA SER A 3 35.94 36.00 -44.75
C SER A 3 37.37 35.66 -44.37
N ASP A 4 37.87 35.99 -43.16
CA ASP A 4 39.33 35.93 -42.94
C ASP A 4 39.85 34.63 -42.31
N ASP A 5 39.00 33.77 -41.74
CA ASP A 5 39.43 32.43 -41.36
C ASP A 5 38.22 31.48 -41.20
N PRO A 6 37.85 30.71 -42.24
CA PRO A 6 36.77 29.73 -42.14
C PRO A 6 37.04 28.71 -41.01
N SER A 7 38.30 28.40 -40.72
CA SER A 7 38.67 27.48 -39.64
C SER A 7 38.40 28.06 -38.24
N ALA A 8 38.62 29.37 -38.05
CA ALA A 8 38.26 30.07 -36.82
C ALA A 8 36.72 30.13 -36.65
N GLY A 9 35.98 30.32 -37.74
CA GLY A 9 34.51 30.25 -37.73
C GLY A 9 33.98 28.89 -37.30
N TYR A 10 34.51 27.80 -37.86
CA TYR A 10 34.18 26.43 -37.43
C TYR A 10 34.55 26.16 -35.97
N ARG A 11 35.67 26.72 -35.49
CA ARG A 11 36.10 26.59 -34.09
C ARG A 11 35.15 27.31 -33.13
N VAL A 12 34.68 28.51 -33.47
CA VAL A 12 33.68 29.23 -32.66
C VAL A 12 32.37 28.46 -32.61
N LEU A 13 31.87 27.96 -33.76
CA LEU A 13 30.65 27.14 -33.79
C LEU A 13 30.78 25.86 -32.95
N GLY A 14 31.95 25.21 -32.99
CA GLY A 14 32.23 24.03 -32.17
C GLY A 14 32.28 24.34 -30.67
N LEU A 15 32.81 25.50 -30.28
CA LEU A 15 32.81 25.95 -28.90
C LEU A 15 31.40 26.35 -28.44
N ASP A 16 30.63 27.06 -29.26
CA ASP A 16 29.25 27.43 -28.97
C ASP A 16 28.37 26.18 -28.77
N SER A 17 28.57 25.15 -29.59
CA SER A 17 27.89 23.86 -29.43
C SER A 17 28.27 23.20 -28.10
N GLN A 18 29.55 23.23 -27.70
CA GLN A 18 30.00 22.68 -26.43
C GLN A 18 29.41 23.45 -25.24
N VAL A 19 29.36 24.78 -25.32
CA VAL A 19 28.75 25.62 -24.28
C VAL A 19 27.27 25.26 -24.12
N ARG A 20 26.50 25.15 -25.21
CA ARG A 20 25.08 24.74 -25.14
C ARG A 20 24.90 23.36 -24.54
N SER A 21 25.75 22.39 -24.89
CA SER A 21 25.70 21.06 -24.29
C SER A 21 25.98 21.12 -22.78
N LEU A 22 26.98 21.90 -22.35
CA LEU A 22 27.27 22.10 -20.93
C LEU A 22 26.12 22.78 -20.19
N GLU A 23 25.50 23.80 -20.78
CA GLU A 23 24.32 24.47 -20.21
C GLU A 23 23.15 23.47 -20.02
N ASN A 24 22.87 22.63 -21.02
CA ASN A 24 21.86 21.59 -20.91
C ASN A 24 22.19 20.57 -19.81
N TYR A 25 23.45 20.13 -19.71
CA TYR A 25 23.89 19.24 -18.65
C TYR A 25 23.74 19.85 -17.26
N MET A 26 24.07 21.13 -17.09
CA MET A 26 23.88 21.84 -15.82
C MET A 26 22.40 21.93 -15.44
N ASN A 27 21.52 22.21 -16.41
CA ASN A 27 20.07 22.26 -16.18
C ASN A 27 19.54 20.86 -15.80
N ASN A 28 19.92 19.82 -16.55
CA ASN A 28 19.53 18.45 -16.27
C ASN A 28 20.01 18.00 -14.89
N LEU A 29 21.24 18.36 -14.50
CA LEU A 29 21.79 18.02 -13.18
C LEU A 29 21.00 18.73 -12.07
N SER A 30 20.68 20.01 -12.24
CA SER A 30 19.83 20.74 -11.29
C SER A 30 18.46 20.06 -11.13
N GLU A 31 17.80 19.73 -12.24
CA GLU A 31 16.48 19.09 -12.23
C GLU A 31 16.51 17.70 -11.57
N VAL A 32 17.54 16.90 -11.89
CA VAL A 32 17.77 15.60 -11.25
C VAL A 32 17.98 15.75 -9.75
N THR A 33 18.82 16.70 -9.33
CA THR A 33 19.07 16.95 -7.90
C THR A 33 17.80 17.39 -7.18
N ASP A 34 17.07 18.38 -7.71
CA ASP A 34 15.84 18.88 -7.09
C ASP A 34 14.78 17.77 -6.98
N THR A 35 14.65 16.94 -8.01
CA THR A 35 13.70 15.81 -8.03
C THR A 35 14.10 14.72 -7.03
N LEU A 36 15.40 14.45 -6.87
CA LEU A 36 15.89 13.50 -5.87
C LEU A 36 15.68 14.02 -4.44
N GLU A 37 15.95 15.29 -4.17
CA GLU A 37 15.71 15.92 -2.86
C GLU A 37 14.23 15.87 -2.48
N PHE A 38 13.34 16.17 -3.43
CA PHE A 38 11.90 16.05 -3.22
C PHE A 38 11.48 14.59 -2.98
N SER A 39 12.01 13.65 -3.76
CA SER A 39 11.76 12.21 -3.57
C SER A 39 12.19 11.73 -2.19
N LEU A 40 13.36 12.16 -1.71
CA LEU A 40 13.87 11.85 -0.37
C LEU A 40 12.95 12.40 0.74
N THR A 41 12.44 13.61 0.55
CA THR A 41 11.47 14.21 1.50
C THR A 41 10.21 13.35 1.60
N VAL A 42 9.64 12.96 0.45
CA VAL A 42 8.43 12.13 0.40
C VAL A 42 8.67 10.75 1.02
N ILE A 43 9.81 10.12 0.75
CA ILE A 43 10.19 8.83 1.36
C ILE A 43 10.34 8.97 2.89
N GLY A 44 10.89 10.09 3.37
CA GLY A 44 10.99 10.39 4.81
C GLY A 44 9.62 10.51 5.48
N ASP A 45 8.67 11.17 4.82
CA ASP A 45 7.29 11.30 5.31
C ASP A 45 6.59 9.94 5.37
N MET A 46 6.74 9.11 4.33
CA MET A 46 6.21 7.74 4.32
C MET A 46 6.83 6.87 5.41
N THR A 47 8.15 6.96 5.61
CA THR A 47 8.84 6.22 6.67
C THR A 47 8.28 6.57 8.03
N SER A 48 8.01 7.85 8.27
CA SER A 48 7.38 8.33 9.51
C SER A 48 5.96 7.78 9.67
N ALA A 49 5.18 7.71 8.58
CA ALA A 49 3.84 7.12 8.58
C ALA A 49 3.88 5.61 8.89
N PHE A 50 4.81 4.84 8.31
CA PHE A 50 4.98 3.42 8.64
C PHE A 50 5.41 3.19 10.10
N LEU A 51 6.28 4.04 10.65
CA LEU A 51 6.66 3.96 12.06
C LEU A 51 5.46 4.22 12.98
N LYS A 52 4.54 5.11 12.58
CA LYS A 52 3.28 5.37 13.28
C LYS A 52 2.40 4.11 13.28
N VAL A 53 2.14 3.51 12.11
CA VAL A 53 1.41 2.22 12.02
C VAL A 53 2.03 1.16 12.91
N LYS A 54 3.35 0.97 12.83
CA LYS A 54 4.06 -0.03 13.63
C LYS A 54 3.86 0.20 15.13
N ARG A 55 3.94 1.44 15.58
CA ARG A 55 3.69 1.82 16.98
C ARG A 55 2.25 1.49 17.38
N ASP A 56 1.27 1.87 16.55
CA ASP A 56 -0.16 1.69 16.85
C ASP A 56 -0.51 0.19 16.93
N LEU A 57 -0.02 -0.60 15.97
CA LEU A 57 -0.16 -2.07 15.99
C LEU A 57 0.53 -2.72 17.19
N THR A 58 1.72 -2.26 17.57
CA THR A 58 2.44 -2.77 18.74
C THR A 58 1.71 -2.45 20.03
N GLN A 59 1.10 -1.27 20.12
CA GLN A 59 0.27 -0.90 21.27
C GLN A 59 -0.91 -1.86 21.41
N ILE A 60 -1.70 -2.06 20.36
CA ILE A 60 -2.85 -2.99 20.38
C ILE A 60 -2.44 -4.41 20.80
N ALA A 61 -1.28 -4.88 20.31
CA ALA A 61 -0.76 -6.20 20.64
C ALA A 61 -0.35 -6.37 22.11
N GLY A 62 -0.11 -5.28 22.84
CA GLY A 62 0.29 -5.28 24.25
C GLY A 62 -0.77 -5.75 25.24
N GLY A 63 -2.01 -5.98 24.78
CA GLY A 63 -3.05 -6.67 25.54
C GLY A 63 -3.93 -5.75 26.38
N ILE A 64 -5.25 -5.99 26.28
CA ILE A 64 -6.37 -5.28 26.93
C ILE A 64 -6.80 -3.98 26.21
N TYR A 65 -7.06 -4.08 24.91
CA TYR A 65 -7.85 -3.07 24.21
C TYR A 65 -9.27 -3.61 24.02
N GLY A 66 -10.26 -2.85 24.52
CA GLY A 66 -11.68 -3.08 24.21
C GLY A 66 -11.94 -2.92 22.71
N GLN A 67 -13.10 -3.39 22.26
CA GLN A 67 -13.51 -3.33 20.85
C GLN A 67 -13.35 -1.92 20.26
N ASP A 68 -13.83 -0.88 20.96
CA ASP A 68 -13.73 0.53 20.57
C ASP A 68 -12.29 1.01 20.32
N ALA A 69 -11.30 0.42 21.00
CA ALA A 69 -9.91 0.83 20.82
C ALA A 69 -9.26 0.09 19.64
N ARG A 70 -9.73 -1.11 19.30
CA ARG A 70 -9.32 -1.80 18.07
C ARG A 70 -9.93 -1.13 16.84
N GLU A 71 -11.19 -0.71 16.92
CA GLU A 71 -11.88 0.02 15.85
C GLU A 71 -11.19 1.35 15.54
N ARG A 72 -10.92 2.18 16.56
CA ARG A 72 -10.16 3.43 16.37
C ARG A 72 -8.78 3.23 15.76
N ALA A 73 -8.09 2.15 16.12
CA ALA A 73 -6.79 1.86 15.55
C ALA A 73 -6.89 1.37 14.10
N ALA A 74 -7.95 0.64 13.75
CA ALA A 74 -8.23 0.28 12.36
C ALA A 74 -8.50 1.53 11.51
N GLU A 75 -9.29 2.49 12.02
CA GLU A 75 -9.51 3.80 11.40
C GLU A 75 -8.17 4.54 11.18
N GLU A 76 -7.33 4.60 12.21
CA GLU A 76 -6.01 5.26 12.15
C GLU A 76 -5.08 4.59 11.11
N VAL A 77 -5.10 3.26 11.00
CA VAL A 77 -4.34 2.53 9.98
C VAL A 77 -4.89 2.82 8.57
N ASN A 78 -6.22 2.93 8.42
CA ASN A 78 -6.84 3.27 7.13
C ASN A 78 -6.50 4.71 6.70
N GLU A 79 -6.49 5.67 7.63
CA GLU A 79 -6.05 7.05 7.36
C GLU A 79 -4.58 7.10 6.92
N ILE A 80 -3.71 6.33 7.59
CA ILE A 80 -2.29 6.26 7.20
C ILE A 80 -2.14 5.59 5.83
N LEU A 81 -2.95 4.58 5.49
CA LEU A 81 -2.93 3.97 4.16
C LEU A 81 -3.29 5.00 3.08
N GLU A 82 -4.33 5.80 3.28
CA GLU A 82 -4.69 6.92 2.38
C GLU A 82 -3.54 7.92 2.26
N GLN A 83 -2.88 8.28 3.37
CA GLN A 83 -1.71 9.15 3.36
C GLN A 83 -0.55 8.56 2.55
N ILE A 84 -0.24 7.27 2.73
CA ILE A 84 0.85 6.61 2.01
C ILE A 84 0.56 6.55 0.51
N VAL A 85 -0.67 6.22 0.12
CA VAL A 85 -1.08 6.22 -1.30
C VAL A 85 -0.98 7.62 -1.91
N PHE A 86 -1.38 8.64 -1.16
CA PHE A 86 -1.23 10.04 -1.60
C PHE A 86 0.25 10.39 -1.82
N LEU A 87 1.11 10.07 -0.86
CA LEU A 87 2.55 10.27 -0.97
C LEU A 87 3.14 9.46 -2.14
N ALA A 88 2.68 8.23 -2.37
CA ALA A 88 3.18 7.35 -3.43
C ALA A 88 2.78 7.82 -4.83
N ASN A 89 1.77 8.69 -4.91
CA ASN A 89 1.36 9.39 -6.12
C ASN A 89 1.86 10.84 -6.17
N SER A 90 2.89 11.20 -5.39
CA SER A 90 3.46 12.55 -5.39
C SER A 90 4.04 12.95 -6.74
N LYS A 91 3.93 14.25 -7.05
CA LYS A 91 4.43 14.85 -8.28
C LYS A 91 5.49 15.91 -7.99
N HIS A 92 6.50 15.95 -8.85
CA HIS A 92 7.41 17.08 -8.98
C HIS A 92 7.39 17.55 -10.43
N MET A 93 7.24 18.86 -10.66
CA MET A 93 7.16 19.43 -12.02
C MET A 93 6.14 18.73 -12.94
N ASN A 94 4.96 18.38 -12.39
CA ASN A 94 3.89 17.61 -13.05
C ASN A 94 4.21 16.14 -13.41
N GLN A 95 5.36 15.63 -12.97
CA GLN A 95 5.81 14.27 -13.20
C GLN A 95 5.71 13.44 -11.91
N TYR A 96 5.18 12.23 -12.00
CA TYR A 96 5.07 11.31 -10.86
C TYR A 96 6.44 10.73 -10.48
N LEU A 97 6.80 10.86 -9.20
CA LEU A 97 8.13 10.49 -8.69
C LEU A 97 8.43 8.99 -8.73
N PHE A 98 7.38 8.17 -8.56
CA PHE A 98 7.49 6.73 -8.36
C PHE A 98 7.00 5.91 -9.57
N GLY A 99 6.86 6.56 -10.74
CA GLY A 99 6.36 5.96 -11.97
C GLY A 99 7.42 5.29 -12.86
N GLY A 100 8.69 5.27 -12.45
CA GLY A 100 9.79 4.87 -13.32
C GLY A 100 9.85 5.76 -14.57
N SER A 101 9.85 5.16 -15.75
CA SER A 101 9.83 5.87 -17.03
C SER A 101 8.46 6.42 -17.43
N ASP A 102 7.34 5.93 -16.86
CA ASP A 102 6.02 6.57 -17.03
C ASP A 102 5.79 7.61 -15.94
N THR A 103 6.23 8.82 -16.23
CA THR A 103 6.09 9.97 -15.31
C THR A 103 4.74 10.69 -15.47
N THR A 104 3.90 10.29 -16.43
CA THR A 104 2.68 11.03 -16.80
C THR A 104 1.41 10.44 -16.20
N SER A 105 1.43 9.13 -15.91
CA SER A 105 0.32 8.41 -15.29
C SER A 105 0.56 8.20 -13.80
N ALA A 106 -0.52 8.16 -13.02
CA ALA A 106 -0.42 7.86 -11.59
C ALA A 106 0.15 6.44 -11.39
N PRO A 107 1.25 6.26 -10.63
CA PRO A 107 1.87 4.96 -10.43
C PRO A 107 1.03 4.01 -9.59
N TYR A 108 0.18 4.50 -8.69
CA TYR A 108 -0.64 3.69 -7.80
C TYR A 108 -2.13 3.95 -7.98
N VAL A 109 -2.87 2.89 -8.30
CA VAL A 109 -4.34 2.89 -8.38
C VAL A 109 -4.93 2.15 -7.21
N VAL A 110 -5.98 2.72 -6.64
CA VAL A 110 -6.73 2.14 -5.51
C VAL A 110 -8.06 1.57 -5.98
N GLU A 111 -8.37 0.38 -5.50
CA GLU A 111 -9.73 -0.16 -5.52
C GLU A 111 -10.35 0.05 -4.14
N ARG A 112 -11.65 0.36 -4.14
CA ARG A 112 -12.39 0.63 -2.90
C ARG A 112 -13.67 -0.18 -2.82
N THR A 113 -14.02 -0.54 -1.60
CA THR A 113 -15.33 -1.10 -1.23
C THR A 113 -15.81 -0.32 -0.01
N ASP A 114 -17.06 0.16 -0.04
CA ASP A 114 -17.66 0.94 1.06
C ASP A 114 -16.84 2.18 1.50
N GLY A 115 -16.03 2.73 0.60
CA GLY A 115 -15.19 3.90 0.86
C GLY A 115 -13.79 3.59 1.36
N GLU A 116 -13.48 2.33 1.69
CA GLU A 116 -12.18 1.89 2.18
C GLU A 116 -11.31 1.28 1.07
N ILE A 117 -9.99 1.42 1.17
CA ILE A 117 -9.05 0.83 0.22
C ILE A 117 -8.98 -0.68 0.45
N THR A 118 -9.34 -1.46 -0.57
CA THR A 118 -9.26 -2.93 -0.55
C THR A 118 -8.08 -3.46 -1.34
N ARG A 119 -7.59 -2.70 -2.32
CA ARG A 119 -6.38 -3.03 -3.09
C ARG A 119 -5.66 -1.77 -3.54
N VAL A 120 -4.33 -1.83 -3.50
CA VAL A 120 -3.44 -0.86 -4.16
C VAL A 120 -2.67 -1.62 -5.24
N THR A 121 -2.66 -1.11 -6.47
CA THR A 121 -1.97 -1.74 -7.61
C THR A 121 -0.98 -0.76 -8.21
N TYR A 122 0.28 -1.20 -8.34
CA TYR A 122 1.29 -0.49 -9.11
C TYR A 122 1.01 -0.66 -10.59
N GLN A 123 1.01 0.45 -11.33
CA GLN A 123 0.84 0.50 -12.78
C GLN A 123 1.88 1.43 -13.45
N GLY A 124 2.93 1.82 -12.71
CA GLY A 124 4.05 2.54 -13.28
C GLY A 124 4.95 1.62 -14.11
N SER A 125 6.00 2.20 -14.67
CA SER A 125 6.98 1.47 -15.46
C SER A 125 8.04 0.79 -14.59
N ASP A 126 8.41 -0.43 -14.97
CA ASP A 126 9.56 -1.16 -14.39
C ASP A 126 10.91 -0.71 -14.97
N GLU A 127 10.92 0.31 -15.83
CA GLU A 127 12.13 0.89 -16.40
C GLU A 127 12.47 2.24 -15.76
N SER A 128 13.75 2.55 -15.63
CA SER A 128 14.22 3.85 -15.12
C SER A 128 14.24 4.93 -16.20
N LEU A 129 13.90 6.18 -15.84
CA LEU A 129 14.04 7.32 -16.75
C LEU A 129 15.47 7.88 -16.71
N ASN A 130 16.27 7.51 -17.71
CA ASN A 130 17.66 7.96 -17.80
C ASN A 130 17.79 9.35 -18.44
N ILE A 131 18.33 10.30 -17.68
CA ILE A 131 18.62 11.68 -18.09
C ILE A 131 20.14 11.82 -18.23
N GLU A 132 20.60 12.31 -19.39
CA GLU A 132 22.03 12.57 -19.61
C GLU A 132 22.47 13.84 -18.86
N VAL A 133 23.39 13.68 -17.91
CA VAL A 133 23.87 14.77 -17.02
C VAL A 133 25.31 15.18 -17.31
N ALA A 134 26.03 14.39 -18.11
CA ALA A 134 27.29 14.75 -18.75
C ALA A 134 27.49 13.84 -19.97
N ALA A 135 28.48 14.14 -20.82
CA ALA A 135 28.76 13.34 -22.00
C ALA A 135 28.99 11.85 -21.65
N GLY A 136 28.05 10.98 -22.03
CA GLY A 136 28.10 9.54 -21.75
C GLY A 136 27.79 9.16 -20.29
N VAL A 137 27.30 10.09 -19.47
CA VAL A 137 26.90 9.85 -18.08
C VAL A 137 25.41 10.11 -17.93
N GLN A 138 24.68 9.09 -17.48
CA GLN A 138 23.25 9.14 -17.27
C GLN A 138 22.91 8.99 -15.79
N SER A 139 21.80 9.59 -15.37
CA SER A 139 21.24 9.49 -14.03
C SER A 139 19.72 9.33 -14.11
N SER A 140 19.13 8.64 -13.13
CA SER A 140 17.67 8.54 -12.99
C SER A 140 17.25 9.23 -11.70
N ALA A 141 16.34 10.20 -11.81
CA ALA A 141 15.74 10.88 -10.67
C ALA A 141 14.37 10.29 -10.28
N PHE A 142 13.72 9.63 -11.22
CA PHE A 142 12.42 8.98 -11.03
C PHE A 142 12.64 7.54 -10.62
N ASN A 143 11.99 7.16 -9.52
CA ASN A 143 12.16 5.85 -8.91
C ASN A 143 11.10 4.89 -9.45
N ILE A 144 11.44 3.61 -9.53
CA ILE A 144 10.46 2.55 -9.76
C ILE A 144 9.78 2.30 -8.42
N GLY A 145 8.49 2.62 -8.33
CA GLY A 145 7.74 2.49 -7.09
C GLY A 145 7.75 1.06 -6.55
N ASP A 146 7.64 0.07 -7.42
CA ASP A 146 7.64 -1.34 -7.01
C ASP A 146 8.95 -1.73 -6.30
N ASP A 147 10.12 -1.23 -6.76
CA ASP A 147 11.41 -1.50 -6.12
C ASP A 147 11.51 -0.94 -4.69
N ILE A 148 10.75 0.13 -4.39
CA ILE A 148 10.75 0.77 -3.08
C ILE A 148 9.68 0.16 -2.18
N PHE A 149 8.47 -0.04 -2.70
CA PHE A 149 7.28 -0.31 -1.90
C PHE A 149 6.85 -1.77 -1.91
N ARG A 150 7.27 -2.56 -2.90
CA ARG A 150 6.95 -3.99 -2.95
C ARG A 150 7.99 -4.79 -2.18
N SER A 151 7.64 -5.15 -0.95
CA SER A 151 8.31 -6.26 -0.29
C SER A 151 7.65 -7.57 -0.70
N ASN A 152 8.45 -8.52 -1.20
CA ASN A 152 8.00 -9.90 -1.44
C ASN A 152 8.46 -10.87 -0.32
N ASP A 153 8.92 -10.32 0.82
CA ASP A 153 9.39 -11.10 1.97
C ASP A 153 8.22 -11.49 2.88
N ARG A 154 7.20 -12.11 2.29
CA ARG A 154 6.03 -12.58 3.04
C ARG A 154 6.47 -13.72 3.96
N SER A 155 6.32 -13.53 5.27
CA SER A 155 6.52 -14.56 6.27
C SER A 155 5.20 -15.23 6.64
N THR A 156 5.29 -16.35 7.36
CA THR A 156 4.12 -16.97 7.99
C THR A 156 3.42 -15.92 8.87
N PRO A 157 2.09 -15.73 8.75
CA PRO A 157 1.35 -14.81 9.59
C PRO A 157 1.61 -15.08 11.08
N GLY A 158 2.04 -14.05 11.81
CA GLY A 158 2.21 -14.09 13.26
C GLY A 158 0.96 -13.60 13.96
N PHE A 159 0.49 -14.35 14.96
CA PHE A 159 -0.67 -13.99 15.78
C PHE A 159 -0.19 -13.58 17.17
N LEU A 160 -0.69 -12.45 17.65
CA LEU A 160 -0.34 -11.92 18.97
C LEU A 160 -1.57 -12.11 19.89
N GLY A 161 -1.47 -13.02 20.85
CA GLY A 161 -2.53 -13.39 21.80
C GLY A 161 -3.40 -14.58 21.37
N ASP A 162 -4.34 -14.96 22.22
CA ASP A 162 -5.31 -16.04 21.97
C ASP A 162 -6.43 -15.56 21.04
N THR A 163 -6.10 -15.48 19.75
CA THR A 163 -7.03 -15.01 18.70
C THR A 163 -7.91 -16.12 18.12
N GLY A 164 -7.60 -17.38 18.42
CA GLY A 164 -8.20 -18.53 17.74
C GLY A 164 -7.80 -18.63 16.26
N ALA A 165 -6.87 -17.80 15.78
CA ALA A 165 -6.38 -17.82 14.41
C ALA A 165 -5.03 -18.56 14.31
N GLU A 166 -4.89 -19.33 13.24
CA GLU A 166 -3.69 -20.08 12.86
C GLU A 166 -3.33 -19.74 11.40
N ALA A 167 -2.04 -19.85 11.06
CA ALA A 167 -1.59 -19.69 9.69
C ALA A 167 -2.19 -20.80 8.81
N GLY A 168 -2.77 -20.41 7.67
CA GLY A 168 -3.22 -21.36 6.65
C GLY A 168 -2.07 -21.94 5.82
N THR A 169 -2.39 -22.55 4.69
CA THR A 169 -1.42 -23.26 3.83
C THR A 169 -0.53 -22.35 2.96
N GLY A 170 -0.69 -21.03 3.00
CA GLY A 170 0.08 -20.05 2.23
C GLY A 170 0.60 -18.87 3.08
N THR A 171 1.47 -18.05 2.48
CA THR A 171 2.15 -16.91 3.13
C THR A 171 1.23 -15.73 3.48
N SER A 172 -0.07 -15.83 3.18
CA SER A 172 -1.08 -14.82 3.52
C SER A 172 -2.47 -15.42 3.73
N SER A 173 -2.55 -16.70 4.09
CA SER A 173 -3.82 -17.35 4.45
C SER A 173 -3.92 -17.50 5.96
N ILE A 174 -5.11 -17.31 6.51
CA ILE A 174 -5.42 -17.46 7.93
C ILE A 174 -6.60 -18.41 8.06
N ASN A 175 -6.50 -19.39 8.94
CA ASN A 175 -7.63 -20.20 9.41
C ASN A 175 -7.98 -19.72 10.82
N GLY A 176 -9.26 -19.69 11.19
CA GLY A 176 -9.66 -19.23 12.52
C GLY A 176 -10.85 -20.01 13.07
N TYR A 177 -10.90 -20.10 14.40
CA TYR A 177 -12.04 -20.62 15.14
C TYR A 177 -12.91 -19.46 15.64
N VAL A 178 -14.22 -19.57 15.48
CA VAL A 178 -15.21 -18.69 16.11
C VAL A 178 -15.96 -19.48 17.16
N TRP A 179 -16.26 -18.86 18.30
CA TRP A 179 -17.11 -19.48 19.32
C TRP A 179 -18.55 -19.54 18.81
N LEU A 180 -19.13 -20.74 18.83
CA LEU A 180 -20.56 -20.95 18.61
C LEU A 180 -21.22 -21.08 19.97
N GLU A 181 -22.03 -20.09 20.34
CA GLU A 181 -22.89 -20.16 21.51
C GLU A 181 -24.17 -20.94 21.16
N ILE A 182 -24.47 -21.96 21.97
CA ILE A 182 -25.67 -22.78 21.82
C ILE A 182 -26.47 -22.67 23.11
N THR A 183 -27.67 -22.10 23.01
CA THR A 183 -28.59 -21.93 24.15
C THR A 183 -29.92 -22.61 23.84
N GLU A 184 -30.57 -23.23 24.82
CA GLU A 184 -31.91 -23.81 24.66
C GLU A 184 -32.96 -22.86 25.26
N PRO A 185 -33.53 -21.92 24.47
CA PRO A 185 -34.53 -20.98 25.00
C PRO A 185 -35.85 -21.65 25.36
N VAL A 186 -36.21 -22.71 24.63
CA VAL A 186 -37.43 -23.51 24.83
C VAL A 186 -37.08 -24.96 24.55
N ALA A 187 -37.66 -25.88 25.33
CA ALA A 187 -37.42 -27.30 25.17
C ALA A 187 -37.59 -27.76 23.71
N GLY A 188 -36.54 -28.36 23.14
CA GLY A 188 -36.54 -28.87 21.76
C GLY A 188 -36.22 -27.84 20.67
N THR A 189 -35.74 -26.66 21.03
CA THR A 189 -35.18 -25.67 20.10
C THR A 189 -33.83 -25.18 20.60
N TYR A 190 -32.81 -25.24 19.76
CA TYR A 190 -31.49 -24.69 20.04
C TYR A 190 -31.29 -23.37 19.30
N ARG A 191 -30.75 -22.39 20.01
CA ARG A 191 -30.35 -21.09 19.50
C ARG A 191 -28.86 -21.09 19.24
N LEU A 192 -28.48 -20.84 17.99
CA LEU A 192 -27.10 -20.76 17.53
C LEU A 192 -26.70 -19.30 17.34
N SER A 193 -25.54 -18.90 17.86
CA SER A 193 -25.01 -17.55 17.77
C SER A 193 -23.49 -17.57 17.65
N ILE A 194 -22.92 -16.66 16.85
CA ILE A 194 -21.46 -16.47 16.72
C ILE A 194 -20.97 -15.10 17.21
N ASP A 195 -21.84 -14.33 17.87
CA ASP A 195 -21.58 -12.96 18.32
C ASP A 195 -22.07 -12.69 19.76
N GLY A 196 -22.07 -13.72 20.61
CA GLY A 196 -22.48 -13.61 22.01
C GLY A 196 -23.99 -13.37 22.20
N GLY A 197 -24.79 -13.65 21.17
CA GLY A 197 -26.25 -13.61 21.21
C GLY A 197 -26.85 -12.34 20.63
N SER A 198 -26.01 -11.46 20.06
CA SER A 198 -26.43 -10.23 19.39
C SER A 198 -27.24 -10.53 18.12
N SER A 199 -26.90 -11.62 17.42
CA SER A 199 -27.71 -12.24 16.39
C SER A 199 -27.71 -13.76 16.56
N TYR A 200 -28.79 -14.39 16.07
CA TYR A 200 -28.97 -15.81 16.29
C TYR A 200 -29.89 -16.45 15.26
N VAL A 201 -29.78 -17.78 15.16
CA VAL A 201 -30.70 -18.62 14.40
C VAL A 201 -31.22 -19.73 15.31
N ASP A 202 -32.54 -19.91 15.32
CA ASP A 202 -33.20 -20.97 16.08
C ASP A 202 -33.39 -22.21 15.20
N VAL A 203 -33.03 -23.37 15.74
CA VAL A 203 -33.04 -24.68 15.07
C VAL A 203 -33.85 -25.66 15.91
N ALA A 204 -34.83 -26.32 15.29
CA ALA A 204 -35.68 -27.30 15.97
C ALA A 204 -35.00 -28.68 16.07
N VAL A 205 -35.36 -29.44 17.10
CA VAL A 205 -34.98 -30.85 17.25
C VAL A 205 -36.19 -31.75 16.91
N PRO A 206 -36.05 -32.79 16.06
CA PRO A 206 -34.81 -33.27 15.44
C PRO A 206 -34.29 -32.31 14.38
N PRO A 207 -32.97 -32.19 14.25
CA PRO A 207 -32.37 -31.32 13.25
C PRO A 207 -32.77 -31.70 11.82
N GLY A 208 -32.70 -30.71 10.92
CA GLY A 208 -32.86 -30.92 9.49
C GLY A 208 -31.65 -31.64 8.88
N SER A 209 -31.49 -31.54 7.56
CA SER A 209 -30.27 -31.93 6.84
C SER A 209 -29.67 -30.76 6.09
N ASP A 210 -30.03 -29.54 6.51
CA ASP A 210 -29.71 -28.31 5.82
C ASP A 210 -28.62 -27.57 6.60
N ASN A 211 -27.61 -27.07 5.89
CA ASN A 211 -26.61 -26.20 6.47
C ASN A 211 -27.27 -24.88 6.89
N THR A 212 -27.34 -24.65 8.20
CA THR A 212 -27.91 -23.44 8.76
C THR A 212 -26.86 -22.32 8.76
N MET A 213 -27.20 -21.19 8.14
CA MET A 213 -26.35 -20.02 8.07
C MET A 213 -26.46 -19.17 9.35
N VAL A 214 -25.40 -19.07 10.15
CA VAL A 214 -25.32 -18.18 11.31
C VAL A 214 -24.42 -17.00 10.95
N THR A 215 -24.93 -15.78 11.03
CA THR A 215 -24.20 -14.56 10.64
C THR A 215 -23.82 -13.77 11.88
N HIS A 216 -22.66 -13.12 11.89
CA HIS A 216 -22.25 -12.20 12.94
C HIS A 216 -22.76 -10.80 12.58
N ALA A 217 -23.53 -10.16 13.48
CA ALA A 217 -24.21 -8.90 13.18
C ALA A 217 -23.25 -7.77 12.75
N ASP A 218 -22.15 -7.59 13.49
CA ASP A 218 -21.24 -6.46 13.26
C ASP A 218 -20.23 -6.69 12.13
N THR A 219 -19.80 -7.94 11.90
CA THR A 219 -18.72 -8.24 10.96
C THR A 219 -19.21 -8.81 9.63
N GLY A 220 -20.50 -9.17 9.52
CA GLY A 220 -21.06 -9.84 8.35
C GLY A 220 -20.49 -11.24 8.07
N LYS A 221 -19.65 -11.76 8.97
CA LYS A 221 -19.06 -13.11 8.83
C LYS A 221 -20.12 -14.17 8.99
N VAL A 222 -20.00 -15.25 8.21
CA VAL A 222 -20.97 -16.34 8.17
C VAL A 222 -20.31 -17.65 8.57
N LEU A 223 -20.91 -18.36 9.52
CA LEU A 223 -20.62 -19.75 9.85
C LEU A 223 -21.78 -20.63 9.36
N TYR A 224 -21.48 -21.62 8.52
CA TYR A 224 -22.45 -22.66 8.19
C TYR A 224 -22.33 -23.79 9.21
N VAL A 225 -23.43 -24.06 9.92
CA VAL A 225 -23.52 -25.14 10.89
C VAL A 225 -24.35 -26.26 10.26
N ASP A 226 -23.77 -27.45 10.20
CA ASP A 226 -24.52 -28.67 9.87
C ASP A 226 -25.38 -28.97 11.10
N THR A 227 -26.68 -28.74 10.96
CA THR A 227 -27.66 -28.90 12.04
C THR A 227 -28.35 -30.21 11.89
#